data_AF-A0A1Y2HWK5-F1
#
_entry.id   AF-A0A1Y2HWK5-F1
#
_cell.length_a   1.000
_cell.length_b   1.000
_cell.length_c   1.000
_cell.angle_alpha   90.00
_cell.angle_beta   90.00
_cell.angle_gamma   90.00
#
_symmetry.space_group_name_H-M   'P 1'
#
loop_
_entity.id
_entity.type
_entity.pdbx_description
1 polymer ?
#
loop_
_entity_poly.entity_id
_entity_poly.type
_entity_poly.pdbx_seq_one_letter_code
_entity_poly.pdbx_strand_id
1 'polypeptide(L)'
;MYQLFRRHNLLTTFQIPVDKFMSFVMAIESGYHSDLPYHNRIHATDVLHSIACFTQLPEVVKTLSDLDLMGIFVSAAIHDYDHPGFNNLFLINTQDPKAILYNDKAVLENHHLASAFTILRKTENNFVSHLSKSDYKALREIVIEMVLATDLAQHLPIISMFKNRATQGNLDPENNREDRTLLFKMMMKCSDVGNPTKEWSIYEVWQKRIIDEFFRQGDTERRMGLDVSPFMDREKVNVASSQLGFIDFVVSPLFNAFNMYAPITPIMQTLATNREIWAERVKSSQPAPAAAPAPAPATASAAQPAPVGSSTTNIGGNSVSASSIPVPAAHNSGTSTPSGAAAQTAARKQS
;
A
#
# COMPACT_ATOMS: atom_id res chain seq x y z
N MET A 1 -12.18 17.47 3.13
CA MET A 1 -12.58 17.57 1.70
C MET A 1 -13.09 18.96 1.30
N TYR A 2 -14.16 19.50 1.91
CA TYR A 2 -14.72 20.82 1.53
C TYR A 2 -13.69 21.96 1.47
N GLN A 3 -12.81 22.04 2.48
CA GLN A 3 -11.76 23.07 2.50
C GLN A 3 -10.79 22.96 1.32
N LEU A 4 -10.46 21.74 0.87
CA LEU A 4 -9.60 21.52 -0.29
C LEU A 4 -10.30 21.95 -1.57
N PHE A 5 -11.55 21.54 -1.76
CA PHE A 5 -12.36 21.96 -2.92
C PHE A 5 -12.49 23.48 -3.00
N ARG A 6 -12.68 24.15 -1.85
CA ARG A 6 -12.74 25.62 -1.78
C ARG A 6 -11.38 26.26 -2.06
N ARG A 7 -10.30 25.79 -1.45
CA ARG A 7 -8.94 26.35 -1.61
C ARG A 7 -8.42 26.25 -3.05
N HIS A 8 -8.79 25.17 -3.75
CA HIS A 8 -8.45 24.96 -5.16
C HIS A 8 -9.52 25.49 -6.13
N ASN A 9 -10.49 26.27 -5.65
CA ASN A 9 -11.59 26.86 -6.45
C ASN A 9 -12.46 25.85 -7.24
N LEU A 10 -12.39 24.55 -6.93
CA LEU A 10 -13.08 23.48 -7.67
C LEU A 10 -14.60 23.64 -7.63
N LEU A 11 -15.14 24.15 -6.51
CA LEU A 11 -16.57 24.40 -6.36
C LEU A 11 -17.07 25.40 -7.42
N THR A 12 -16.31 26.47 -7.65
CA THR A 12 -16.66 27.50 -8.63
C THR A 12 -16.34 27.03 -10.05
N THR A 13 -15.12 26.52 -10.28
CA THR A 13 -14.65 26.06 -11.60
C THR A 13 -15.63 25.07 -12.21
N PHE A 14 -16.07 24.09 -11.44
CA PHE A 14 -17.01 23.08 -11.91
C PHE A 14 -18.46 23.42 -11.58
N GLN A 15 -18.81 24.57 -11.01
CA GLN A 15 -20.22 24.89 -10.64
C GLN A 15 -20.87 23.79 -9.78
N ILE A 16 -20.13 23.26 -8.81
CA ILE A 16 -20.57 22.14 -7.97
C ILE A 16 -21.71 22.60 -7.04
N PRO A 17 -22.87 21.92 -7.05
CA PRO A 17 -23.93 22.16 -6.06
C PRO A 17 -23.42 21.79 -4.66
N VAL A 18 -23.25 22.80 -3.79
CA VAL A 18 -22.60 22.64 -2.48
C VAL A 18 -23.41 21.74 -1.56
N ASP A 19 -24.74 21.80 -1.63
CA ASP A 19 -25.67 20.94 -0.89
C ASP A 19 -25.46 19.46 -1.22
N LYS A 20 -25.36 19.13 -2.52
CA LYS A 20 -25.12 17.74 -2.96
C LYS A 20 -23.72 17.26 -2.63
N PHE A 21 -22.74 18.15 -2.78
CA PHE A 21 -21.36 17.85 -2.43
C PHE A 21 -21.22 17.53 -0.94
N MET A 22 -21.81 18.36 -0.06
CA MET A 22 -21.79 18.11 1.37
C MET A 22 -22.56 16.84 1.73
N SER A 23 -23.69 16.56 1.09
CA SER A 23 -24.45 15.31 1.28
C SER A 23 -23.62 14.07 0.92
N PHE A 24 -22.92 14.11 -0.22
CA PHE A 24 -21.97 13.06 -0.61
C PHE A 24 -20.84 12.89 0.42
N VAL A 25 -20.18 13.98 0.82
CA VAL A 25 -19.06 13.93 1.77
C VAL A 25 -19.51 13.35 3.12
N MET A 26 -20.67 13.76 3.63
CA MET A 26 -21.23 13.23 4.88
C MET A 26 -21.62 11.75 4.76
N ALA A 27 -22.17 11.33 3.62
CA ALA A 27 -22.50 9.94 3.36
C ALA A 27 -21.26 9.04 3.28
N ILE A 28 -20.17 9.54 2.67
CA ILE A 28 -18.87 8.86 2.66
C ILE A 28 -18.30 8.77 4.08
N GLU A 29 -18.26 9.88 4.83
CA GLU A 29 -17.74 9.87 6.20
C GLU A 29 -18.53 8.89 7.10
N SER A 30 -19.85 8.82 6.94
CA SER A 30 -20.72 7.95 7.74
C SER A 30 -20.56 6.45 7.43
N GLY A 31 -20.04 6.09 6.25
CA GLY A 31 -19.78 4.68 5.90
C GLY A 31 -18.39 4.20 6.32
N TYR A 32 -17.56 5.04 6.92
CA TYR A 32 -16.37 4.57 7.62
C TYR A 32 -16.73 4.12 9.04
N HIS A 33 -16.49 2.86 9.36
CA HIS A 33 -16.81 2.25 10.64
C HIS A 33 -15.99 2.87 11.78
N SER A 34 -16.68 3.52 12.73
CA SER A 34 -16.02 4.27 13.82
C SER A 34 -15.40 3.39 14.90
N ASP A 35 -15.77 2.12 14.95
CA ASP A 35 -15.24 1.12 15.87
C ASP A 35 -13.92 0.49 15.40
N LEU A 36 -13.56 0.67 14.13
CA LEU A 36 -12.29 0.22 13.59
C LEU A 36 -11.12 1.09 14.10
N PRO A 37 -10.01 0.49 14.57
CA PRO A 37 -8.88 1.25 15.07
C PRO A 37 -8.18 2.12 14.02
N TYR A 38 -7.97 1.57 12.82
CA TYR A 38 -7.15 2.14 11.75
C TYR A 38 -7.96 2.56 10.53
N HIS A 39 -8.59 1.61 9.80
CA HIS A 39 -9.27 1.89 8.52
C HIS A 39 -10.64 2.56 8.74
N ASN A 40 -10.61 3.79 9.25
CA ASN A 40 -11.77 4.62 9.58
C ASN A 40 -11.63 6.02 8.98
N ARG A 41 -12.62 6.90 9.23
CA ARG A 41 -12.66 8.26 8.67
C ARG A 41 -11.45 9.14 9.00
N ILE A 42 -10.75 8.86 10.10
CA ILE A 42 -9.53 9.60 10.49
C ILE A 42 -8.37 9.20 9.57
N HIS A 43 -8.25 7.92 9.22
CA HIS A 43 -7.25 7.45 8.25
C HIS A 43 -7.53 8.05 6.88
N ALA A 44 -8.77 7.96 6.38
CA ALA A 44 -9.16 8.61 5.12
C ALA A 44 -8.86 10.12 5.11
N THR A 45 -9.04 10.81 6.24
CA THR A 45 -8.68 12.23 6.40
C THR A 45 -7.17 12.46 6.34
N ASP A 46 -6.36 11.59 6.97
CA ASP A 46 -4.89 11.66 6.92
C ASP A 46 -4.35 11.43 5.51
N VAL A 47 -4.90 10.46 4.78
CA VAL A 47 -4.56 10.20 3.37
C VAL A 47 -4.96 11.39 2.49
N LEU A 48 -6.17 11.91 2.66
CA LEU A 48 -6.65 13.09 1.92
C LEU A 48 -5.79 14.33 2.19
N HIS A 49 -5.31 14.52 3.43
CA HIS A 49 -4.41 15.62 3.75
C HIS A 49 -3.02 15.40 3.16
N SER A 50 -2.46 14.20 3.29
CA SER A 50 -1.15 13.83 2.75
C SER A 50 -1.10 14.03 1.24
N ILE A 51 -2.12 13.57 0.50
CA ILE A 51 -2.15 13.73 -0.95
C ILE A 51 -2.30 15.19 -1.36
N ALA A 52 -3.05 16.00 -0.59
CA ALA A 52 -3.14 17.44 -0.82
C ALA A 52 -1.78 18.16 -0.63
N CYS A 53 -0.92 17.68 0.26
CA CYS A 53 0.46 18.16 0.35
C CYS A 53 1.28 17.78 -0.90
N PHE A 54 1.18 16.53 -1.37
CA PHE A 54 1.89 16.10 -2.59
C PHE A 54 1.46 16.88 -3.84
N THR A 55 0.18 17.24 -3.98
CA THR A 55 -0.31 18.06 -5.11
C THR A 55 0.28 19.47 -5.15
N GLN A 56 0.88 19.96 -4.07
CA GLN A 56 1.51 21.27 -3.99
C GLN A 56 3.01 21.25 -4.34
N LEU A 57 3.60 20.08 -4.59
CA LEU A 57 4.99 19.98 -5.00
C LEU A 57 5.19 20.61 -6.40
N PRO A 58 6.25 21.39 -6.64
CA PRO A 58 6.47 22.08 -7.92
C PRO A 58 6.44 21.15 -9.15
N GLU A 59 7.00 19.95 -9.01
CA GLU A 59 7.09 18.94 -10.05
C GLU A 59 5.72 18.33 -10.36
N VAL A 60 4.84 18.28 -9.35
CA VAL A 60 3.49 17.71 -9.46
C VAL A 60 2.50 18.76 -9.97
N VAL A 61 2.50 19.97 -9.41
CA VAL A 61 1.46 20.99 -9.67
C VAL A 61 1.33 21.33 -11.16
N LYS A 62 2.44 21.34 -11.90
CA LYS A 62 2.46 21.60 -13.35
C LYS A 62 1.80 20.49 -14.19
N THR A 63 1.59 19.30 -13.63
CA THR A 63 1.01 18.14 -14.31
C THR A 63 -0.51 18.05 -14.15
N LEU A 64 -1.10 18.87 -13.26
CA LEU A 64 -2.48 18.72 -12.82
C LEU A 64 -3.42 19.64 -13.58
N SER A 65 -4.51 19.07 -14.11
CA SER A 65 -5.72 19.84 -14.40
C SER A 65 -6.63 19.95 -13.17
N ASP A 66 -7.59 20.87 -13.20
CA ASP A 66 -8.61 20.98 -12.14
C ASP A 66 -9.44 19.67 -12.00
N LEU A 67 -9.64 18.95 -13.10
CA LEU A 67 -10.35 17.67 -13.11
C LEU A 67 -9.52 16.58 -12.45
N ASP A 68 -8.20 16.59 -12.67
CA ASP A 68 -7.26 15.70 -11.99
C ASP A 68 -7.28 15.94 -10.48
N LEU A 69 -7.21 17.19 -10.03
CA LEU A 69 -7.29 17.56 -8.61
C LEU A 69 -8.60 17.07 -7.97
N MET A 70 -9.74 17.27 -8.65
CA MET A 70 -11.02 16.75 -8.16
C MET A 70 -10.99 15.22 -8.03
N GLY A 71 -10.49 14.52 -9.04
CA GLY A 71 -10.34 13.06 -9.02
C GLY A 71 -9.44 12.57 -7.90
N ILE A 72 -8.29 13.20 -7.70
CA ILE A 72 -7.31 12.88 -6.64
C ILE A 72 -7.96 13.00 -5.26
N PHE A 73 -8.67 14.11 -4.98
CA PHE A 73 -9.31 14.31 -3.68
C PHE A 73 -10.50 13.38 -3.45
N VAL A 74 -11.29 13.08 -4.48
CA VAL A 74 -12.36 12.08 -4.38
C VAL A 74 -11.77 10.70 -4.09
N SER A 75 -10.72 10.30 -4.82
CA SER A 75 -10.05 9.01 -4.64
C SER A 75 -9.59 8.82 -3.21
N ALA A 76 -8.84 9.78 -2.66
CA ALA A 76 -8.31 9.67 -1.30
C ALA A 76 -9.42 9.62 -0.23
N ALA A 77 -10.53 10.34 -0.44
CA ALA A 77 -11.65 10.31 0.48
C ALA A 77 -12.38 8.95 0.52
N ILE A 78 -12.41 8.22 -0.61
CA ILE A 78 -13.20 6.99 -0.73
C ILE A 78 -12.37 5.70 -0.71
N HIS A 79 -11.04 5.79 -0.70
CA HIS A 79 -10.18 4.64 -1.03
C HIS A 79 -10.38 3.42 -0.13
N ASP A 80 -10.83 3.63 1.12
CA ASP A 80 -11.14 2.59 2.11
C ASP A 80 -12.63 2.62 2.55
N TYR A 81 -13.51 3.19 1.74
CA TYR A 81 -14.91 3.36 2.10
C TYR A 81 -15.61 2.02 2.38
N ASP A 82 -16.25 1.87 3.54
CA ASP A 82 -16.90 0.61 3.98
C ASP A 82 -15.91 -0.56 4.21
N HIS A 83 -14.69 -0.25 4.66
CA HIS A 83 -13.70 -1.27 5.07
C HIS A 83 -14.20 -2.09 6.28
N PRO A 84 -14.09 -3.44 6.26
CA PRO A 84 -14.65 -4.30 7.31
C PRO A 84 -13.68 -4.56 8.48
N GLY A 85 -12.44 -4.07 8.40
CA GLY A 85 -11.39 -4.32 9.40
C GLY A 85 -10.65 -5.65 9.20
N PHE A 86 -10.79 -6.24 8.02
CA PHE A 86 -10.11 -7.47 7.61
C PHE A 86 -9.45 -7.27 6.25
N ASN A 87 -8.33 -7.94 6.01
CA ASN A 87 -7.64 -7.87 4.71
C ASN A 87 -8.30 -8.74 3.62
N ASN A 88 -7.91 -8.52 2.36
CA ASN A 88 -8.40 -9.29 1.20
C ASN A 88 -8.23 -10.82 1.39
N LEU A 89 -7.11 -11.28 1.94
CA LEU A 89 -6.84 -12.71 2.13
C LEU A 89 -7.81 -13.37 3.12
N PHE A 90 -8.17 -12.67 4.19
CA PHE A 90 -9.18 -13.15 5.15
C PHE A 90 -10.54 -13.31 4.46
N LEU A 91 -10.97 -12.31 3.68
CA LEU A 91 -12.24 -12.38 2.95
C LEU A 91 -12.28 -13.55 1.96
N ILE A 92 -11.17 -13.81 1.26
CA ILE A 92 -11.03 -14.93 0.33
C ILE A 92 -11.12 -16.27 1.09
N ASN A 93 -10.33 -16.44 2.15
CA ASN A 93 -10.27 -17.68 2.92
C ASN A 93 -11.59 -18.01 3.63
N THR A 94 -12.38 -17.00 3.98
CA THR A 94 -13.68 -17.15 4.62
C THR A 94 -14.85 -17.19 3.63
N GLN A 95 -14.58 -17.09 2.32
CA GLN A 95 -15.59 -17.03 1.27
C GLN A 95 -16.63 -15.92 1.50
N ASP A 96 -16.16 -14.74 1.96
CA ASP A 96 -17.02 -13.57 2.11
C ASP A 96 -17.71 -13.27 0.77
N PRO A 97 -18.99 -12.87 0.76
CA PRO A 97 -19.70 -12.52 -0.48
C PRO A 97 -18.98 -11.52 -1.38
N LYS A 98 -18.19 -10.60 -0.81
CA LYS A 98 -17.36 -9.64 -1.56
C LYS A 98 -16.24 -10.36 -2.33
N ALA A 99 -15.58 -11.34 -1.73
CA ALA A 99 -14.54 -12.13 -2.41
C ALA A 99 -15.12 -12.89 -3.61
N ILE A 100 -16.29 -13.51 -3.42
CA ILE A 100 -17.02 -14.19 -4.51
C ILE A 100 -17.41 -13.20 -5.61
N LEU A 101 -17.98 -12.05 -5.24
CA LEU A 101 -18.43 -11.03 -6.20
C LEU A 101 -17.29 -10.50 -7.07
N TYR A 102 -16.11 -10.28 -6.47
CA TYR A 102 -14.94 -9.73 -7.16
C TYR A 102 -13.94 -10.79 -7.63
N ASN A 103 -14.32 -12.08 -7.54
CA ASN A 103 -13.52 -13.22 -7.99
C ASN A 103 -12.08 -13.16 -7.44
N ASP A 104 -11.94 -12.89 -6.14
CA ASP A 104 -10.69 -12.81 -5.39
C ASP A 104 -9.67 -11.75 -5.87
N LYS A 105 -10.09 -10.80 -6.73
CA LYS A 105 -9.21 -9.77 -7.30
C LYS A 105 -9.49 -8.40 -6.70
N ALA A 106 -8.51 -7.84 -5.99
CA ALA A 106 -8.59 -6.51 -5.36
C ALA A 106 -9.96 -6.30 -4.69
N VAL A 107 -10.31 -7.24 -3.81
CA VAL A 107 -11.69 -7.45 -3.33
C VAL A 107 -12.23 -6.21 -2.65
N LEU A 108 -11.45 -5.67 -1.71
CA LEU A 108 -11.77 -4.47 -0.96
C LEU A 108 -11.74 -3.22 -1.84
N GLU A 109 -10.72 -3.06 -2.68
CA GLU A 109 -10.58 -1.87 -3.52
C GLU A 109 -11.72 -1.74 -4.54
N ASN A 110 -12.17 -2.86 -5.11
CA ASN A 110 -13.37 -2.89 -5.95
C ASN A 110 -14.64 -2.58 -5.15
N HIS A 111 -14.74 -3.08 -3.92
CA HIS A 111 -15.88 -2.79 -3.02
C HIS A 111 -15.96 -1.31 -2.68
N HIS A 112 -14.84 -0.70 -2.26
CA HIS A 112 -14.73 0.73 -1.94
C HIS A 112 -15.23 1.59 -3.11
N LEU A 113 -14.76 1.29 -4.32
CA LEU A 113 -15.20 1.96 -5.55
C LEU A 113 -16.69 1.75 -5.82
N ALA A 114 -17.17 0.50 -5.86
CA ALA A 114 -18.56 0.19 -6.20
C ALA A 114 -19.54 0.84 -5.23
N SER A 115 -19.25 0.78 -3.93
CA SER A 115 -20.07 1.34 -2.86
C SER A 115 -20.07 2.88 -2.92
N ALA A 116 -18.90 3.53 -3.05
CA ALA A 116 -18.82 4.98 -3.14
C ALA A 116 -19.50 5.54 -4.40
N PHE A 117 -19.34 4.88 -5.56
CA PHE A 117 -20.04 5.30 -6.78
C PHE A 117 -21.56 5.08 -6.68
N THR A 118 -22.01 4.07 -5.95
CA THR A 118 -23.44 3.88 -5.66
C THR A 118 -23.99 5.04 -4.82
N ILE A 119 -23.23 5.49 -3.82
CA ILE A 119 -23.57 6.68 -3.03
C ILE A 119 -23.62 7.94 -3.91
N LEU A 120 -22.62 8.15 -4.77
CA LEU A 120 -22.57 9.31 -5.69
C LEU A 120 -23.76 9.36 -6.64
N ARG A 121 -24.30 8.22 -7.07
CA ARG A 121 -25.43 8.15 -8.01
C ARG A 121 -26.77 8.56 -7.42
N LYS A 122 -26.91 8.65 -6.10
CA LYS A 122 -28.14 9.12 -5.46
C LYS A 122 -28.38 10.59 -5.79
N THR A 123 -29.63 10.99 -6.04
CA THR A 123 -29.99 12.33 -6.53
C THR A 123 -29.48 13.46 -5.63
N GLU A 124 -29.54 13.23 -4.32
CA GLU A 124 -29.10 14.13 -3.24
C GLU A 124 -27.57 14.21 -3.10
N ASN A 125 -26.83 13.22 -3.58
CA ASN A 125 -25.36 13.17 -3.47
C ASN A 125 -24.65 13.50 -4.78
N ASN A 126 -25.35 13.46 -5.91
CA ASN A 126 -24.74 13.57 -7.23
C ASN A 126 -24.31 15.02 -7.56
N PHE A 127 -23.18 15.43 -6.99
CA PHE A 127 -22.59 16.76 -7.15
C PHE A 127 -21.87 16.95 -8.50
N VAL A 128 -21.75 15.89 -9.30
CA VAL A 128 -21.10 15.89 -10.63
C VAL A 128 -22.10 15.71 -11.78
N SER A 129 -23.41 15.81 -11.51
CA SER A 129 -24.47 15.50 -12.49
C SER A 129 -24.46 16.36 -13.74
N HIS A 130 -23.86 17.55 -13.68
CA HIS A 130 -23.76 18.52 -14.77
C HIS A 130 -22.47 18.40 -15.58
N LEU A 131 -21.51 17.57 -15.14
CA LEU A 131 -20.30 17.32 -15.93
C LEU A 131 -20.67 16.74 -17.29
N SER A 132 -19.87 17.08 -18.30
CA SER A 132 -20.00 16.44 -19.61
C SER A 132 -19.73 14.94 -19.50
N LYS A 133 -20.24 14.16 -20.46
CA LYS A 133 -19.98 12.71 -20.51
C LYS A 133 -18.49 12.38 -20.55
N SER A 134 -17.69 13.19 -21.24
CA SER A 134 -16.23 13.03 -21.32
C SER A 134 -15.56 13.35 -19.99
N ASP A 135 -15.95 14.43 -19.31
CA ASP A 135 -15.34 14.81 -18.03
C ASP A 135 -15.70 13.83 -16.92
N TYR A 136 -16.96 13.39 -16.86
CA TYR A 136 -17.36 12.34 -15.92
C TYR A 136 -16.61 11.03 -16.17
N LYS A 137 -16.42 10.65 -17.44
CA LYS A 137 -15.64 9.46 -17.79
C LYS A 137 -14.18 9.61 -17.32
N ALA A 138 -13.53 10.74 -17.59
CA ALA A 138 -12.16 11.00 -17.17
C ALA A 138 -12.02 11.03 -15.64
N LEU A 139 -12.93 11.71 -14.93
CA LEU A 139 -13.00 11.71 -13.47
C LEU A 139 -13.10 10.29 -12.91
N ARG A 140 -14.02 9.49 -13.46
CA ARG A 140 -14.23 8.11 -13.04
C ARG A 140 -12.99 7.25 -13.29
N GLU A 141 -12.32 7.42 -14.42
CA GLU A 141 -11.08 6.71 -14.74
C GLU A 141 -9.97 7.04 -13.72
N ILE A 142 -9.76 8.32 -13.39
CA ILE A 142 -8.79 8.73 -12.35
C ILE A 142 -9.10 8.05 -11.02
N VAL A 143 -10.37 8.11 -10.60
CA VAL A 143 -10.79 7.55 -9.31
C VAL A 143 -10.59 6.03 -9.24
N ILE A 144 -10.96 5.31 -10.30
CA ILE A 144 -10.76 3.86 -10.36
C ILE A 144 -9.27 3.51 -10.32
N GLU A 145 -8.45 4.15 -11.16
CA GLU A 145 -7.02 3.85 -11.25
C GLU A 145 -6.28 4.12 -9.95
N MET A 146 -6.66 5.17 -9.22
CA MET A 146 -6.03 5.53 -7.95
C MET A 146 -6.44 4.62 -6.80
N VAL A 147 -7.73 4.28 -6.66
CA VAL A 147 -8.18 3.39 -5.57
C VAL A 147 -7.73 1.96 -5.82
N LEU A 148 -7.80 1.42 -7.05
CA LEU A 148 -7.25 0.08 -7.33
C LEU A 148 -5.74 -0.01 -7.08
N ALA A 149 -5.02 1.12 -7.12
CA ALA A 149 -3.60 1.16 -6.83
C ALA A 149 -3.29 1.07 -5.33
N THR A 150 -4.25 1.22 -4.41
CA THR A 150 -4.00 1.07 -2.96
C THR A 150 -3.74 -0.40 -2.60
N ASP A 151 -4.31 -1.35 -3.35
CA ASP A 151 -4.02 -2.79 -3.22
C ASP A 151 -2.51 -3.05 -3.12
N LEU A 152 -2.11 -3.68 -2.02
CA LEU A 152 -0.71 -3.99 -1.75
C LEU A 152 -0.12 -5.00 -2.77
N ALA A 153 -0.94 -5.79 -3.45
CA ALA A 153 -0.48 -6.64 -4.56
C ALA A 153 0.08 -5.82 -5.73
N GLN A 154 -0.37 -4.57 -5.92
CA GLN A 154 0.12 -3.66 -6.95
C GLN A 154 1.36 -2.86 -6.52
N HIS A 155 1.80 -2.99 -5.27
CA HIS A 155 2.82 -2.12 -4.69
C HIS A 155 4.17 -2.17 -5.41
N LEU A 156 4.76 -3.36 -5.54
CA LEU A 156 6.04 -3.52 -6.24
C LEU A 156 5.95 -3.23 -7.74
N PRO A 157 4.94 -3.73 -8.49
CA PRO A 157 4.78 -3.40 -9.91
C PRO A 157 4.75 -1.89 -10.19
N ILE A 158 3.98 -1.13 -9.39
CA ILE A 158 3.87 0.33 -9.56
C ILE A 158 5.20 1.03 -9.27
N ILE A 159 5.87 0.68 -8.17
CA ILE A 159 7.18 1.27 -7.80
C ILE A 159 8.22 0.97 -8.87
N SER A 160 8.31 -0.28 -9.35
CA SER A 160 9.26 -0.67 -10.38
C SER A 160 9.01 0.09 -11.68
N MET A 161 7.76 0.21 -12.11
CA MET A 161 7.41 0.95 -13.33
C MET A 161 7.77 2.43 -13.21
N PHE A 162 7.42 3.07 -12.08
CA PHE A 162 7.74 4.48 -11.84
C PHE A 162 9.25 4.72 -11.78
N LYS A 163 9.99 3.91 -11.01
CA LYS A 163 11.44 4.03 -10.88
C LYS A 163 12.15 3.85 -12.22
N ASN A 164 11.72 2.90 -13.05
CA ASN A 164 12.29 2.69 -14.38
C ASN A 164 12.08 3.91 -15.28
N ARG A 165 10.88 4.48 -15.31
CA ARG A 165 10.56 5.69 -16.10
C ARG A 165 11.35 6.90 -15.61
N ALA A 166 11.39 7.12 -14.29
CA ALA A 166 12.09 8.24 -13.67
C ALA A 166 13.61 8.18 -13.91
N THR A 167 14.23 7.02 -13.69
CA THR A 167 15.69 6.84 -13.84
C THR A 167 16.16 7.01 -15.29
N GLN A 168 15.31 6.67 -16.25
CA GLN A 168 15.62 6.81 -17.68
C GLN A 168 15.34 8.23 -18.22
N GLY A 169 14.81 9.15 -17.40
CA GLY A 169 14.39 10.48 -17.87
C GLY A 169 13.17 10.45 -18.80
N ASN A 170 12.43 9.33 -18.82
CA ASN A 170 11.32 9.08 -19.74
C ASN A 170 9.94 9.25 -19.08
N LEU A 171 9.90 9.83 -17.87
CA LEU A 171 8.66 10.08 -17.13
C LEU A 171 8.16 11.49 -17.48
N ASP A 172 7.09 11.59 -18.28
CA ASP A 172 6.50 12.87 -18.72
C ASP A 172 5.00 12.98 -18.34
N PRO A 173 4.66 13.16 -17.05
CA PRO A 173 3.28 13.28 -16.60
C PRO A 173 2.56 14.55 -17.08
N GLU A 174 3.29 15.54 -17.60
CA GLU A 174 2.70 16.77 -18.13
C GLU A 174 2.02 16.48 -19.48
N ASN A 175 2.70 15.77 -20.38
CA ASN A 175 2.19 15.51 -21.73
C ASN A 175 1.71 14.06 -21.96
N ASN A 176 2.08 13.11 -21.09
CA ASN A 176 1.69 11.71 -21.21
C ASN A 176 0.69 11.32 -20.11
N ARG A 177 -0.50 10.87 -20.54
CA ARG A 177 -1.59 10.46 -19.65
C ARG A 177 -1.25 9.23 -18.80
N GLU A 178 -0.53 8.25 -19.34
CA GLU A 178 -0.13 7.04 -18.60
C GLU A 178 0.87 7.38 -17.50
N ASP A 179 1.86 8.22 -17.81
CA ASP A 179 2.84 8.71 -16.83
C ASP A 179 2.17 9.56 -15.74
N ARG A 180 1.19 10.39 -16.12
CA ARG A 180 0.39 11.16 -15.17
C ARG A 180 -0.41 10.25 -14.24
N THR A 181 -1.06 9.24 -14.79
CA THR A 181 -1.80 8.23 -14.00
C THR A 181 -0.84 7.49 -13.07
N LEU A 182 0.36 7.14 -13.53
CA LEU A 182 1.37 6.48 -12.71
C LEU A 182 1.87 7.37 -11.57
N LEU A 183 2.07 8.68 -11.81
CA LEU A 183 2.37 9.65 -10.77
C LEU A 183 1.26 9.72 -9.71
N PHE A 184 -0.01 9.70 -10.14
CA PHE A 184 -1.15 9.75 -9.22
C PHE A 184 -1.22 8.50 -8.34
N LYS A 185 -0.98 7.32 -8.92
CA LYS A 185 -0.86 6.06 -8.17
C LYS A 185 0.26 6.14 -7.13
N MET A 186 1.44 6.63 -7.50
CA MET A 186 2.55 6.81 -6.55
C MET A 186 2.20 7.77 -5.40
N MET A 187 1.56 8.90 -5.69
CA MET A 187 1.10 9.84 -4.66
C MET A 187 0.06 9.22 -3.72
N MET A 188 -0.91 8.47 -4.25
CA MET A 188 -1.90 7.75 -3.45
C MET A 188 -1.20 6.77 -2.50
N LYS A 189 -0.32 5.92 -3.03
CA LYS A 189 0.39 4.94 -2.20
C LYS A 189 1.27 5.62 -1.14
N CYS A 190 1.98 6.70 -1.49
CA CYS A 190 2.77 7.44 -0.49
C CYS A 190 1.89 8.04 0.61
N SER A 191 0.68 8.47 0.26
CA SER A 191 -0.28 9.06 1.20
C SER A 191 -0.90 8.02 2.14
N ASP A 192 -1.20 6.85 1.59
CA ASP A 192 -1.87 5.73 2.25
C ASP A 192 -0.96 5.04 3.28
N VAL A 193 0.21 4.55 2.84
CA VAL A 193 1.17 3.87 3.73
C VAL A 193 2.19 4.81 4.40
N GLY A 194 1.96 6.13 4.31
CA GLY A 194 2.91 7.17 4.69
C GLY A 194 3.03 7.47 6.19
N ASN A 195 2.36 6.74 7.08
CA ASN A 195 2.42 7.04 8.51
C ASN A 195 3.85 7.10 9.09
N PRO A 196 4.80 6.23 8.68
CA PRO A 196 6.18 6.30 9.17
C PRO A 196 6.96 7.56 8.77
N THR A 197 6.42 8.39 7.88
CA THR A 197 7.05 9.67 7.50
C THR A 197 6.48 10.87 8.26
N LYS A 198 5.55 10.64 9.20
CA LYS A 198 4.98 11.68 10.06
C LYS A 198 5.85 11.86 11.30
N GLU A 199 5.73 13.01 11.97
CA GLU A 199 6.33 13.23 13.28
C GLU A 199 6.06 12.07 14.24
N TRP A 200 7.04 11.73 15.09
CA TRP A 200 6.99 10.52 15.92
C TRP A 200 5.71 10.41 16.75
N SER A 201 5.24 11.52 17.32
CA SER A 201 4.01 11.56 18.12
C SER A 201 2.76 11.17 17.34
N ILE A 202 2.72 11.42 16.04
CA ILE A 202 1.64 11.02 15.13
C ILE A 202 1.83 9.57 14.69
N TYR A 203 3.04 9.22 14.26
CA TYR A 203 3.34 7.87 13.81
C TYR A 203 3.11 6.83 14.92
N GLU A 204 3.48 7.13 16.16
CA GLU A 204 3.28 6.21 17.28
C GLU A 204 1.78 5.93 17.55
N VAL A 205 0.89 6.88 17.26
CA VAL A 205 -0.56 6.66 17.35
C VAL A 205 -1.04 5.76 16.21
N TRP A 206 -0.61 6.02 14.97
CA TRP A 206 -1.02 5.23 13.81
C TRP A 206 -0.55 3.77 13.90
N GLN A 207 0.69 3.54 14.32
CA GLN A 207 1.21 2.18 14.48
C GLN A 207 0.45 1.41 15.57
N LYS A 208 0.05 2.06 16.69
CA LYS A 208 -0.78 1.41 17.72
C LYS A 208 -2.14 1.01 17.15
N ARG A 209 -2.74 1.88 16.32
CA ARG A 209 -4.04 1.63 15.68
C ARG A 209 -3.98 0.45 14.71
N ILE A 210 -3.02 0.43 13.79
CA ILE A 210 -2.94 -0.67 12.81
C ILE A 210 -2.63 -2.01 13.49
N ILE A 211 -1.76 -2.01 14.52
CA ILE A 211 -1.45 -3.22 15.28
C ILE A 211 -2.69 -3.72 16.05
N ASP A 212 -3.50 -2.85 16.65
CA ASP A 212 -4.76 -3.27 17.29
C ASP A 212 -5.72 -3.89 16.27
N GLU A 213 -5.85 -3.30 15.07
CA GLU A 213 -6.72 -3.85 14.03
C GLU A 213 -6.24 -5.21 13.51
N PHE A 214 -4.93 -5.37 13.29
CA PHE A 214 -4.32 -6.65 12.96
C PHE A 214 -4.59 -7.70 14.03
N PHE A 215 -4.46 -7.34 15.31
CA PHE A 215 -4.75 -8.28 16.39
C PHE A 215 -6.23 -8.65 16.48
N ARG A 216 -7.15 -7.74 16.17
CA ARG A 216 -8.59 -8.06 16.09
C ARG A 216 -8.89 -9.05 14.96
N GLN A 217 -8.21 -8.93 13.82
CA GLN A 217 -8.27 -9.95 12.77
C GLN A 217 -7.72 -11.29 13.27
N GLY A 218 -6.51 -11.31 13.84
CA GLY A 218 -5.89 -12.54 14.33
C GLY A 218 -6.71 -13.26 15.42
N ASP A 219 -7.37 -12.52 16.30
CA ASP A 219 -8.28 -13.09 17.29
C ASP A 219 -9.55 -13.68 16.64
N THR A 220 -10.02 -13.06 15.55
CA THR A 220 -11.16 -13.58 14.78
C THR A 220 -10.78 -14.86 14.06
N GLU A 221 -9.62 -14.89 13.39
CA GLU A 221 -9.07 -16.09 12.76
C GLU A 221 -8.97 -17.25 13.77
N ARG A 222 -8.40 -16.98 14.96
CA ARG A 222 -8.31 -17.97 16.05
C ARG A 222 -9.68 -18.48 16.50
N ARG A 223 -10.67 -17.60 16.68
CA ARG A 223 -12.05 -17.99 17.07
C ARG A 223 -12.72 -18.85 16.00
N MET A 224 -12.40 -18.62 14.73
CA MET A 224 -12.91 -19.40 13.60
C MET A 224 -12.16 -20.71 13.36
N GLY A 225 -11.11 -21.00 14.14
CA GLY A 225 -10.28 -22.19 13.97
C GLY A 225 -9.36 -22.10 12.73
N LEU A 226 -9.07 -20.90 12.24
CA LEU A 226 -8.14 -20.64 11.15
C LEU A 226 -6.72 -20.44 11.70
N ASP A 227 -5.72 -20.67 10.84
CA ASP A 227 -4.35 -20.25 11.13
C ASP A 227 -4.29 -18.72 11.24
N VAL A 228 -3.70 -18.22 12.32
CA VAL A 228 -3.53 -16.78 12.54
C VAL A 228 -2.53 -16.22 11.54
N SER A 229 -2.93 -15.19 10.81
CA SER A 229 -2.14 -14.54 9.79
C SER A 229 -0.80 -14.01 10.35
N PRO A 230 0.27 -14.00 9.53
CA PRO A 230 1.55 -13.41 9.94
C PRO A 230 1.37 -11.99 10.49
N PHE A 231 2.08 -11.68 11.57
CA PHE A 231 2.05 -10.38 12.27
C PHE A 231 0.74 -10.04 13.00
N MET A 232 -0.28 -10.90 12.95
CA MET A 232 -1.59 -10.67 13.57
C MET A 232 -1.78 -11.40 14.91
N ASP A 233 -0.81 -12.21 15.33
CA ASP A 233 -0.83 -12.88 16.63
C ASP A 233 -0.23 -11.99 17.74
N ARG A 234 -1.10 -11.41 18.57
CA ARG A 234 -0.72 -10.54 19.70
C ARG A 234 0.19 -11.21 20.74
N GLU A 235 0.24 -12.54 20.78
CA GLU A 235 1.08 -13.29 21.71
C GLU A 235 2.49 -13.53 21.16
N LYS A 236 2.69 -13.39 19.85
CA LYS A 236 3.95 -13.75 19.16
C LYS A 236 4.64 -12.59 18.47
N VAL A 237 3.94 -11.51 18.14
CA VAL A 237 4.53 -10.45 17.32
C VAL A 237 5.55 -9.62 18.12
N ASN A 238 6.72 -9.38 17.52
CA ASN A 238 7.59 -8.30 17.95
C ASN A 238 7.23 -7.04 17.16
N VAL A 239 6.54 -6.10 17.82
CA VAL A 239 6.07 -4.85 17.20
C VAL A 239 7.23 -4.04 16.63
N ALA A 240 8.36 -3.95 17.34
CA ALA A 240 9.51 -3.17 16.89
C ALA A 240 10.12 -3.74 15.60
N SER A 241 10.29 -5.06 15.53
CA SER A 241 10.79 -5.74 14.33
C SER A 241 9.81 -5.63 13.17
N SER A 242 8.50 -5.74 13.44
CA SER A 242 7.45 -5.58 12.44
C SER A 242 7.46 -4.17 11.83
N GLN A 243 7.53 -3.12 12.65
CA GLN A 243 7.58 -1.73 12.17
C GLN A 243 8.87 -1.41 11.43
N LEU A 244 10.02 -1.89 11.91
CA LEU A 244 11.29 -1.74 11.20
C LEU A 244 11.24 -2.42 9.82
N GLY A 245 10.73 -3.65 9.75
CA GLY A 245 10.55 -4.36 8.49
C GLY A 245 9.59 -3.66 7.53
N PHE A 246 8.46 -3.13 8.03
CA PHE A 246 7.53 -2.34 7.22
C PHE A 246 8.20 -1.10 6.61
N ILE A 247 9.01 -0.39 7.39
CA ILE A 247 9.79 0.75 6.89
C ILE A 247 10.79 0.30 5.82
N ASP A 248 11.52 -0.78 6.05
CA ASP A 248 12.62 -1.22 5.17
C ASP A 248 12.11 -1.78 3.84
N PHE A 249 11.02 -2.54 3.87
CA PHE A 249 10.58 -3.33 2.72
C PHE A 249 9.38 -2.73 1.99
N VAL A 250 8.62 -1.83 2.61
CA VAL A 250 7.43 -1.21 2.01
C VAL A 250 7.61 0.31 1.84
N VAL A 251 7.84 1.03 2.94
CA VAL A 251 7.78 2.49 2.92
C VAL A 251 9.03 3.11 2.28
N SER A 252 10.23 2.70 2.69
CA SER A 252 11.46 3.29 2.17
C SER A 252 11.62 3.12 0.65
N PRO A 253 11.39 1.93 0.05
CA PRO A 253 11.47 1.79 -1.40
C PRO A 253 10.51 2.71 -2.17
N LEU A 254 9.27 2.85 -1.66
CA LEU A 254 8.25 3.71 -2.24
C LEU A 254 8.66 5.19 -2.22
N PHE A 255 9.04 5.69 -1.04
CA PHE A 255 9.41 7.10 -0.86
C PHE A 255 10.74 7.44 -1.54
N ASN A 256 11.71 6.51 -1.57
CA ASN A 256 12.93 6.68 -2.34
C ASN A 256 12.63 6.83 -3.84
N ALA A 257 11.73 6.01 -4.40
CA ALA A 257 11.34 6.10 -5.79
C ALA A 257 10.64 7.44 -6.10
N PHE A 258 9.71 7.88 -5.24
CA PHE A 258 9.05 9.18 -5.41
C PHE A 258 10.03 10.36 -5.31
N ASN A 259 10.96 10.32 -4.35
CA ASN A 259 11.97 11.35 -4.12
C ASN A 259 12.95 11.52 -5.30
N MET A 260 13.11 10.51 -6.16
CA MET A 260 13.88 10.63 -7.41
C MET A 260 13.20 11.57 -8.42
N TYR A 261 11.86 11.69 -8.37
CA TYR A 261 11.09 12.54 -9.28
C TYR A 261 10.82 13.92 -8.68
N ALA A 262 10.28 13.96 -7.45
CA ALA A 262 9.94 15.20 -6.75
C ALA A 262 10.66 15.22 -5.38
N PRO A 263 11.62 16.14 -5.15
CA PRO A 263 12.37 16.18 -3.90
C PRO A 263 11.46 16.39 -2.67
N ILE A 264 11.54 15.46 -1.72
CA ILE A 264 10.76 15.46 -0.49
C ILE A 264 11.67 15.28 0.75
N THR A 265 12.83 15.95 0.74
CA THR A 265 13.88 15.81 1.75
C THR A 265 13.39 15.85 3.20
N PRO A 266 12.49 16.77 3.64
CA PRO A 266 12.01 16.77 5.02
C PRO A 266 11.24 15.50 5.41
N ILE A 267 10.47 14.94 4.46
CA ILE A 267 9.73 13.68 4.64
C ILE A 267 10.72 12.51 4.77
N MET A 268 11.76 12.50 3.92
CA MET A 268 12.81 11.47 3.95
C MET A 268 13.62 11.50 5.25
N GLN A 269 13.92 12.69 5.78
CA GLN A 269 14.61 12.86 7.06
C GLN A 269 13.76 12.31 8.21
N THR A 270 12.47 12.65 8.24
CA THR A 270 11.54 12.15 9.26
C THR A 270 11.42 10.63 9.22
N LEU A 271 11.31 10.05 8.02
CA LEU A 271 11.30 8.60 7.83
C LEU A 271 12.58 7.94 8.37
N ALA A 272 13.75 8.51 8.09
CA ALA A 272 15.04 8.01 8.59
C ALA A 272 15.11 8.07 10.13
N THR A 273 14.70 9.18 10.75
CA THR A 273 14.64 9.32 12.20
C THR A 273 13.70 8.28 12.83
N ASN A 274 12.49 8.12 12.29
CA ASN A 274 11.53 7.13 12.81
C ASN A 274 12.02 5.69 12.65
N ARG A 275 12.71 5.39 11.55
CA ARG A 275 13.38 4.11 11.34
C ARG A 275 14.43 3.82 12.42
N GLU A 276 15.26 4.81 12.76
CA GLU A 276 16.29 4.67 13.79
C GLU A 276 15.70 4.41 15.17
N ILE A 277 14.59 5.07 15.52
CA ILE A 277 13.86 4.81 16.77
C ILE A 277 13.45 3.33 16.85
N TRP A 278 12.89 2.77 15.78
CA TRP A 278 12.52 1.35 15.75
C TRP A 278 13.73 0.41 15.76
N ALA A 279 14.79 0.74 15.02
CA ALA A 279 16.02 -0.03 15.04
C ALA A 279 16.61 -0.14 16.46
N GLU A 280 16.58 0.94 17.23
CA GLU A 280 17.04 0.93 18.62
C GLU A 280 16.11 0.12 19.55
N ARG A 281 14.79 0.21 19.32
CA ARG A 281 13.81 -0.64 20.02
C ARG A 281 14.02 -2.13 19.74
N VAL A 282 14.39 -2.50 18.51
CA VAL A 282 14.74 -3.90 18.18
C VAL A 282 15.97 -4.35 18.94
N LYS A 283 17.05 -3.55 18.98
CA LYS A 283 18.28 -3.90 19.72
C LYS A 283 18.03 -4.08 21.22
N SER A 284 17.25 -3.19 21.83
CA SER A 284 16.92 -3.24 23.26
C SER A 284 15.93 -4.35 23.63
N SER A 285 15.17 -4.87 22.66
CA SER A 285 14.23 -5.99 22.86
C SER A 285 14.89 -7.37 22.69
N GLN A 286 16.13 -7.44 22.21
CA GLN A 286 16.88 -8.70 22.17
C GLN A 286 17.48 -8.99 23.55
N PRO A 287 17.42 -10.23 24.05
CA PRO A 287 18.12 -10.58 25.28
C PRO A 287 19.62 -10.28 25.09
N ALA A 288 20.23 -9.68 26.12
CA ALA A 288 21.69 -9.46 26.12
C ALA A 288 22.39 -10.77 25.76
N PRO A 289 23.46 -10.75 24.94
CA PRO A 289 24.24 -11.95 24.69
C PRO A 289 24.63 -12.53 26.06
N ALA A 290 24.32 -13.81 26.28
CA ALA A 290 24.72 -14.49 27.50
C ALA A 290 26.20 -14.20 27.75
N ALA A 291 26.50 -13.61 28.90
CA ALA A 291 27.88 -13.34 29.29
C ALA A 291 28.65 -14.64 29.08
N ALA A 292 29.69 -14.59 28.24
CA ALA A 292 30.54 -15.76 28.01
C ALA A 292 30.99 -16.26 29.40
N PRO A 293 30.90 -17.58 29.68
CA PRO A 293 31.34 -18.10 30.96
C PRO A 293 32.79 -17.65 31.19
N ALA A 294 33.04 -17.08 32.36
CA ALA A 294 34.38 -16.64 32.76
C ALA A 294 35.38 -17.80 32.52
N PRO A 295 36.58 -17.52 31.99
CA PRO A 295 37.56 -18.58 31.76
C PRO A 295 37.88 -19.25 33.10
N ALA A 296 37.76 -20.58 33.13
CA ALA A 296 38.13 -21.38 34.28
C ALA A 296 39.62 -21.16 34.62
N PRO A 297 40.00 -21.15 35.91
CA PRO A 297 41.38 -20.95 36.32
C PRO A 297 42.25 -22.10 35.79
N ALA A 298 43.36 -21.73 35.14
CA ALA A 298 44.29 -22.67 34.53
C ALA A 298 44.96 -23.55 35.59
N THR A 299 44.68 -24.86 35.55
CA THR A 299 45.48 -25.87 36.24
C THR A 299 46.61 -26.33 35.34
N ALA A 300 47.84 -26.12 35.80
CA ALA A 300 49.07 -26.57 35.15
C ALA A 300 49.18 -28.10 35.15
N SER A 301 49.53 -28.70 34.01
CA SER A 301 50.20 -30.00 33.94
C SER A 301 50.92 -30.16 32.59
N ALA A 302 51.91 -31.04 32.60
CA ALA A 302 53.18 -30.96 31.87
C ALA A 302 53.18 -31.53 30.43
N ALA A 303 54.24 -31.13 29.71
CA ALA A 303 54.68 -31.55 28.37
C ALA A 303 54.84 -33.09 28.22
N GLN A 304 54.76 -33.75 27.05
CA GLN A 304 55.40 -33.62 25.71
C GLN A 304 54.74 -34.70 24.78
N PRO A 305 55.27 -35.05 23.56
CA PRO A 305 55.81 -34.28 22.44
C PRO A 305 55.07 -34.56 21.10
N ALA A 306 55.40 -33.79 20.06
CA ALA A 306 54.89 -33.91 18.70
C ALA A 306 55.39 -35.15 17.93
N PRO A 307 54.65 -35.55 16.88
CA PRO A 307 55.32 -35.86 15.62
C PRO A 307 54.72 -35.15 14.39
N VAL A 308 55.58 -35.15 13.38
CA VAL A 308 55.60 -34.47 12.09
C VAL A 308 54.67 -35.14 11.07
N GLY A 309 54.08 -34.38 10.14
CA GLY A 309 53.93 -34.87 8.77
C GLY A 309 52.67 -34.53 7.98
N SER A 310 52.90 -33.70 6.96
CA SER A 310 52.33 -33.76 5.61
C SER A 310 51.03 -33.06 5.27
N SER A 311 51.16 -32.34 4.15
CA SER A 311 50.28 -31.43 3.45
C SER A 311 49.40 -32.17 2.45
N THR A 312 48.13 -31.76 2.33
CA THR A 312 47.38 -31.80 1.07
C THR A 312 46.29 -30.73 1.06
N THR A 313 46.30 -29.96 -0.02
CA THR A 313 45.33 -28.94 -0.46
C THR A 313 44.05 -29.56 -1.05
N ASN A 314 42.88 -28.98 -0.74
CA ASN A 314 41.75 -28.74 -1.67
C ASN A 314 40.69 -27.86 -0.98
N ILE A 315 40.39 -26.64 -1.47
CA ILE A 315 39.40 -26.24 -2.50
C ILE A 315 37.94 -26.51 -2.09
N GLY A 316 37.15 -25.42 -2.09
CA GLY A 316 35.69 -25.37 -1.93
C GLY A 316 35.32 -24.61 -0.64
N GLY A 317 34.56 -23.52 -0.61
CA GLY A 317 33.62 -22.93 -1.54
C GLY A 317 32.62 -22.19 -0.65
N ASN A 318 32.84 -20.90 -0.38
CA ASN A 318 31.94 -20.11 0.46
C ASN A 318 30.64 -19.84 -0.30
N SER A 319 29.57 -20.54 0.08
CA SER A 319 28.20 -20.11 -0.20
C SER A 319 27.66 -19.45 1.06
N VAL A 320 27.42 -18.14 0.97
CA VAL A 320 26.69 -17.36 1.97
C VAL A 320 25.21 -17.62 1.71
N SER A 321 24.57 -18.38 2.58
CA SER A 321 23.13 -18.64 2.57
C SER A 321 22.38 -17.38 3.01
N ALA A 322 21.79 -16.69 2.04
CA ALA A 322 20.80 -15.63 2.25
C ALA A 322 19.44 -16.27 2.59
N SER A 323 19.00 -16.06 3.82
CA SER A 323 17.67 -16.45 4.30
C SER A 323 16.60 -15.63 3.59
N SER A 324 15.84 -16.29 2.73
CA SER A 324 14.72 -15.74 1.97
C SER A 324 13.45 -15.74 2.84
N ILE A 325 12.79 -14.59 2.96
CA ILE A 325 11.40 -14.51 3.41
C ILE A 325 10.52 -14.63 2.16
N PRO A 326 9.51 -15.52 2.13
CA PRO A 326 8.68 -15.72 0.96
C PRO A 326 7.65 -14.58 0.83
N VAL A 327 7.70 -13.88 -0.30
CA VAL A 327 6.58 -13.09 -0.81
C VAL A 327 5.56 -14.09 -1.38
N PRO A 328 4.23 -13.92 -1.16
CA PRO A 328 3.24 -14.82 -1.74
C PRO A 328 3.36 -14.79 -3.27
N ALA A 329 3.62 -15.95 -3.86
CA ALA A 329 3.70 -16.11 -5.30
C ALA A 329 2.30 -15.94 -5.90
N ALA A 330 2.16 -15.01 -6.86
CA ALA A 330 1.03 -14.96 -7.75
C ALA A 330 1.00 -16.25 -8.59
N HIS A 331 -0.07 -17.04 -8.47
CA HIS A 331 -0.28 -18.20 -9.33
C HIS A 331 -0.53 -17.76 -10.77
N ASN A 332 0.42 -18.06 -11.65
CA ASN A 332 0.31 -17.92 -13.08
C ASN A 332 -0.42 -19.15 -13.63
N SER A 333 -1.70 -19.01 -13.99
CA SER A 333 -2.43 -20.05 -14.73
C SER A 333 -2.00 -20.02 -16.20
N GLY A 334 -1.26 -21.05 -16.61
CA GLY A 334 -0.81 -21.21 -17.99
C GLY A 334 -1.97 -21.39 -18.97
N THR A 335 -1.91 -20.67 -20.08
CA THR A 335 -2.63 -21.00 -21.32
C THR A 335 -1.66 -21.62 -22.31
N SER A 336 -1.77 -22.93 -22.47
CA SER A 336 -1.21 -23.68 -23.59
C SER A 336 -1.97 -23.33 -24.86
N THR A 337 -1.25 -22.83 -25.87
CA THR A 337 -1.69 -22.83 -27.26
C THR A 337 -1.61 -24.24 -27.85
N PRO A 338 -2.46 -24.55 -28.84
CA PRO A 338 -1.93 -25.22 -30.03
C PRO A 338 -2.32 -24.50 -31.32
N SER A 339 -1.37 -24.48 -32.24
CA SER A 339 -1.47 -23.97 -33.60
C SER A 339 -2.04 -25.01 -34.56
N GLY A 340 -3.00 -24.58 -35.40
CA GLY A 340 -3.05 -24.88 -36.83
C GLY A 340 -3.75 -26.17 -37.30
N ALA A 341 -4.88 -26.03 -38.01
CA ALA A 341 -4.94 -26.21 -39.48
C ALA A 341 -6.39 -26.29 -40.03
N ALA A 342 -6.64 -25.44 -41.04
CA ALA A 342 -7.39 -25.69 -42.28
C ALA A 342 -8.86 -26.20 -42.29
N ALA A 343 -9.72 -25.29 -42.76
CA ALA A 343 -10.56 -25.41 -43.97
C ALA A 343 -12.00 -25.97 -43.91
N GLN A 344 -12.81 -25.31 -44.75
CA GLN A 344 -14.08 -25.69 -45.40
C GLN A 344 -15.42 -25.24 -44.80
N THR A 345 -15.93 -24.15 -45.39
CA THR A 345 -17.22 -24.05 -46.12
C THR A 345 -18.43 -24.84 -45.59
N ALA A 346 -19.48 -24.14 -45.17
CA ALA A 346 -20.85 -24.31 -45.71
C ALA A 346 -21.83 -23.32 -45.08
N ALA A 347 -22.55 -22.63 -45.96
CA ALA A 347 -23.73 -21.84 -45.64
C ALA A 347 -24.90 -22.72 -45.19
N ARG A 348 -25.74 -22.23 -44.26
CA ARG A 348 -27.20 -22.44 -44.38
C ARG A 348 -28.01 -21.38 -43.64
N LYS A 349 -28.92 -20.76 -44.41
CA LYS A 349 -30.02 -19.89 -44.01
C LYS A 349 -31.13 -20.67 -43.26
N GLN A 350 -32.00 -19.88 -42.63
CA GLN A 350 -33.38 -20.17 -42.17
C GLN A 350 -33.43 -21.05 -40.90
N SER A 351 -34.21 -20.73 -39.87
CA SER A 351 -35.49 -20.02 -39.77
C SER A 351 -35.59 -19.15 -38.53
#